data_AF-A0A178UDK7-F1
#
_entry.id   AF-A0A178UDK7-F1
#
_cell.length_a   1.000
_cell.length_b   1.000
_cell.length_c   1.000
_cell.angle_alpha   90.00
_cell.angle_beta   90.00
_cell.angle_gamma   90.00
#
_symmetry.space_group_name_H-M   'P 1'
#
loop_
_entity.id
_entity.type
_entity.pdbx_description
1 polymer ?
#
loop_
_entity_poly.entity_id
_entity_poly.type
_entity_poly.pdbx_seq_one_letter_code
_entity_poly.pdbx_strand_id
1 'polypeptide(L)'
;MPKDTVLSALRVLVDVRNHPILIHCKRGKHRTGCLVGCLRKVQNWCLSSVLEEYQKCAGLKWRQRDLRFIEDFDVLRLKQCLYSIIYQYNGYGLKRRKLLYQEENVVQEQQKPQATKG
;
A
#
# COMPACT_ATOMS: atom_id res chain seq x y z
N MET A 1 -2.71 -7.02 -8.87
CA MET A 1 -1.79 -6.99 -7.72
C MET A 1 -2.54 -7.52 -6.51
N PRO A 2 -1.89 -8.20 -5.56
CA PRO A 2 -2.53 -8.54 -4.30
C PRO A 2 -2.95 -7.25 -3.57
N LYS A 3 -4.18 -7.22 -3.03
CA LYS A 3 -4.73 -6.03 -2.35
C LYS A 3 -3.91 -5.68 -1.10
N ASP A 4 -3.43 -6.68 -0.36
CA ASP A 4 -2.67 -6.44 0.87
C ASP A 4 -1.28 -5.83 0.59
N THR A 5 -0.64 -6.21 -0.52
CA THR A 5 0.60 -5.54 -0.95
C THR A 5 0.39 -4.05 -1.24
N VAL A 6 -0.74 -3.69 -1.88
CA VAL A 6 -1.09 -2.28 -2.13
C VAL A 6 -1.36 -1.56 -0.81
N LEU A 7 -2.09 -2.19 0.11
CA LEU A 7 -2.38 -1.63 1.42
C LEU A 7 -1.09 -1.34 2.21
N SER A 8 -0.16 -2.30 2.28
CA SER A 8 1.12 -2.12 2.97
C SER A 8 1.97 -1.02 2.33
N ALA A 9 2.01 -0.95 0.99
CA ALA A 9 2.68 0.14 0.30
C ALA A 9 2.04 1.51 0.59
N LEU A 10 0.70 1.60 0.58
CA LEU A 10 -0.02 2.84 0.93
C LEU A 10 0.29 3.30 2.35
N ARG A 11 0.41 2.38 3.32
CA ARG A 11 0.81 2.73 4.69
C ARG A 11 2.18 3.39 4.78
N VAL A 12 3.12 2.99 3.92
CA VAL A 12 4.44 3.65 3.82
C VAL A 12 4.31 5.04 3.17
N LEU A 13 3.48 5.15 2.13
CA LEU A 13 3.30 6.39 1.37
C LEU A 13 2.62 7.51 2.15
N VAL A 14 1.64 7.18 3.00
CA VAL A 14 0.92 8.18 3.82
C VAL A 14 1.73 8.68 5.02
N ASP A 15 2.80 7.99 5.41
CA ASP A 15 3.68 8.43 6.50
C ASP A 15 4.70 9.45 5.97
N VAL A 16 4.46 10.72 6.30
CA VAL A 16 5.27 11.86 5.86
C VAL A 16 6.75 11.78 6.27
N ARG A 17 7.10 10.99 7.29
CA ARG A 17 8.50 10.80 7.71
C ARG A 17 9.34 10.02 6.70
N ASN A 18 8.69 9.24 5.84
CA ASN A 18 9.36 8.46 4.81
C ASN A 18 9.72 9.31 3.58
N HIS A 19 9.25 10.56 3.50
CA HIS A 19 9.43 11.40 2.32
C HIS A 19 10.81 12.08 2.32
N PRO A 20 11.45 12.21 1.15
CA PRO A 20 10.94 11.91 -0.21
C PRO A 20 10.95 10.42 -0.60
N ILE A 21 9.89 9.94 -1.28
CA ILE A 21 9.76 8.55 -1.75
C ILE A 21 9.69 8.48 -3.28
N LEU A 22 10.46 7.57 -3.88
CA LEU A 22 10.33 7.19 -5.29
C LEU A 22 9.51 5.90 -5.45
N ILE A 23 8.38 5.97 -6.17
CA ILE A 23 7.57 4.80 -6.52
C ILE A 23 7.94 4.34 -7.92
N HIS A 24 8.37 3.09 -8.08
CA HIS A 24 8.65 2.54 -9.41
C HIS A 24 8.26 1.06 -9.56
N CYS A 25 8.16 0.64 -10.82
CA CYS A 25 8.14 -0.76 -11.20
C CYS A 25 9.03 -0.91 -12.46
N LYS A 26 8.92 -2.02 -13.20
CA LYS A 26 9.75 -2.22 -14.40
C LYS A 26 9.59 -1.10 -15.44
N ARG A 27 8.39 -0.56 -15.60
CA ARG A 27 8.08 0.48 -16.62
C ARG A 27 7.35 1.70 -16.08
N GLY A 28 7.09 1.75 -14.77
CA GLY A 28 6.29 2.82 -14.15
C GLY A 28 4.81 2.87 -14.56
N LYS A 29 4.26 1.83 -15.22
CA LYS A 29 2.90 1.86 -15.77
C LYS A 29 1.87 1.16 -14.88
N HIS A 30 1.84 -0.17 -14.91
CA HIS A 30 0.77 -0.96 -14.32
C HIS A 30 0.79 -0.96 -12.79
N ARG A 31 1.84 -1.52 -12.17
CA ARG A 31 1.92 -1.64 -10.70
C ARG A 31 2.01 -0.27 -10.03
N THR A 32 2.85 0.60 -10.58
CA THR A 32 2.98 1.99 -10.13
C THR A 32 1.66 2.72 -10.29
N GLY A 33 1.02 2.65 -11.46
CA GLY A 33 -0.26 3.31 -11.72
C GLY A 33 -1.40 2.81 -10.85
N CYS A 34 -1.50 1.49 -10.58
CA CYS A 34 -2.49 0.98 -9.62
C CYS A 34 -2.25 1.54 -8.22
N LEU A 35 -1.01 1.53 -7.73
CA LEU A 35 -0.68 2.04 -6.40
C LEU A 35 -0.95 3.55 -6.29
N VAL A 36 -0.54 4.34 -7.28
CA VAL A 36 -0.79 5.78 -7.34
C VAL A 36 -2.30 6.06 -7.46
N GLY A 37 -3.03 5.29 -8.27
CA GLY A 37 -4.48 5.42 -8.37
C GLY A 37 -5.19 5.16 -7.03
N CYS A 38 -4.77 4.13 -6.29
CA CYS A 38 -5.27 3.90 -4.93
C CYS A 38 -4.89 5.03 -3.97
N LEU A 39 -3.69 5.61 -4.09
CA LEU A 39 -3.28 6.78 -3.30
C LEU A 39 -4.17 8.00 -3.61
N ARG A 40 -4.54 8.24 -4.87
CA ARG A 40 -5.47 9.32 -5.25
C ARG A 40 -6.86 9.13 -4.63
N LYS A 41 -7.37 7.90 -4.57
CA LYS A 41 -8.62 7.60 -3.85
C LYS A 41 -8.51 7.95 -2.37
N VAL A 42 -7.38 7.67 -1.73
CA VAL A 42 -7.11 8.09 -0.33
C VAL A 42 -7.08 9.61 -0.20
N GLN A 43 -6.55 10.31 -1.20
CA GLN A 43 -6.57 11.78 -1.31
C GLN A 43 -7.94 12.36 -1.69
N ASN A 44 -8.99 11.52 -1.73
CA ASN A 44 -10.37 11.92 -2.04
C ASN A 44 -10.55 12.54 -3.44
N TRP A 45 -9.75 12.11 -4.42
CA TRP A 45 -9.98 12.47 -5.82
C TRP A 45 -11.23 11.76 -6.36
N CYS A 46 -11.95 12.39 -7.29
CA CYS A 46 -13.06 11.73 -7.97
C CYS A 46 -12.56 10.58 -8.87
N LEU A 47 -13.32 9.49 -8.94
CA LEU A 47 -12.88 8.26 -9.61
C LEU A 47 -12.51 8.50 -11.08
N SER A 48 -13.27 9.33 -11.81
CA SER A 48 -12.98 9.67 -13.20
C SER A 48 -11.58 10.24 -13.39
N SER A 49 -11.19 11.22 -12.58
CA SER A 49 -9.84 11.83 -12.65
C SER A 49 -8.74 10.84 -12.29
N VAL A 50 -9.00 9.90 -11.36
CA VAL A 50 -8.04 8.85 -11.01
C VAL A 50 -7.80 7.90 -12.19
N LEU A 51 -8.88 7.47 -12.84
CA LEU A 51 -8.80 6.55 -13.98
C LEU A 51 -8.15 7.23 -15.20
N GLU A 52 -8.45 8.52 -15.42
CA GLU A 52 -7.82 9.33 -16.47
C GLU A 52 -6.32 9.50 -16.24
N GLU A 53 -5.89 9.83 -15.00
CA GLU A 53 -4.46 9.92 -14.66
C GLU A 53 -3.74 8.60 -14.95
N TYR A 54 -4.32 7.47 -14.52
CA TYR A 54 -3.77 6.15 -14.79
C TYR A 54 -3.62 5.89 -16.30
N GLN A 55 -4.67 6.15 -17.09
CA GLN A 55 -4.63 5.93 -18.55
C GLN A 55 -3.58 6.80 -19.21
N LYS A 56 -3.47 8.08 -18.82
CA LYS A 56 -2.47 9.02 -19.34
C LYS A 56 -1.05 8.53 -19.05
N CYS A 57 -0.77 8.06 -17.83
CA CYS A 57 0.55 7.53 -17.45
C CYS A 57 0.86 6.18 -18.12
N ALA A 58 -0.13 5.31 -18.31
CA ALA A 58 0.06 4.03 -18.99
C ALA A 58 0.22 4.20 -20.52
N GLY A 59 -0.42 5.23 -21.08
CA GLY A 59 -0.53 5.49 -22.52
C GLY A 59 -1.26 4.36 -23.24
N LEU A 60 -0.83 4.02 -24.46
CA LEU A 60 -1.41 2.96 -25.29
C LEU A 60 -1.38 1.54 -24.66
N LYS A 61 -0.75 1.37 -23.49
CA LYS A 61 -0.62 0.07 -22.80
C LYS A 61 -1.41 0.02 -21.50
N TRP A 62 -2.46 0.83 -21.37
CA TRP A 62 -3.39 0.75 -20.25
C TRP A 62 -4.13 -0.61 -20.27
N ARG A 63 -4.59 -1.07 -19.10
CA ARG A 63 -5.30 -2.34 -18.96
C ARG A 63 -6.61 -2.15 -18.24
N GLN A 64 -7.69 -2.72 -18.78
CA GLN A 64 -9.01 -2.72 -18.10
C GLN A 64 -8.97 -3.37 -16.73
N ARG A 65 -8.11 -4.38 -16.54
CA ARG A 65 -7.91 -5.04 -15.24
C ARG A 65 -7.40 -4.07 -14.17
N ASP A 66 -6.53 -3.14 -14.55
CA ASP A 66 -5.94 -2.19 -13.61
C ASP A 66 -6.95 -1.09 -13.25
N LEU A 67 -7.79 -0.66 -14.20
CA LEU A 67 -8.91 0.26 -13.93
C LEU A 67 -9.91 -0.33 -12.93
N ARG A 68 -10.39 -1.56 -13.20
CA ARG A 68 -11.27 -2.28 -12.28
C ARG A 68 -10.65 -2.47 -10.91
N PHE A 69 -9.35 -2.78 -10.86
CA PHE A 69 -8.64 -2.88 -9.59
C PHE A 69 -8.67 -1.57 -8.79
N ILE A 70 -8.43 -0.43 -9.43
CA ILE A 70 -8.47 0.89 -8.78
C ILE A 70 -9.89 1.20 -8.28
N GLU A 71 -10.90 0.94 -9.12
CA GLU A 71 -12.32 1.11 -8.78
C GLU A 71 -12.73 0.28 -7.56
N ASP A 72 -12.42 -1.02 -7.57
CA ASP A 72 -12.77 -2.00 -6.53
C ASP A 72 -11.92 -1.88 -5.23
N PHE A 73 -10.87 -1.06 -5.23
CA PHE A 73 -9.99 -0.96 -4.06
C PHE A 73 -10.67 -0.20 -2.92
N ASP A 74 -10.98 -0.89 -1.82
CA ASP A 74 -11.55 -0.28 -0.63
C ASP A 74 -10.48 0.46 0.20
N VAL A 75 -10.56 1.79 0.19
CA VAL A 75 -9.66 2.68 0.93
C VAL A 75 -9.98 2.76 2.42
N LEU A 76 -11.15 2.31 2.88
CA LEU A 76 -11.52 2.36 4.30
C LEU A 76 -10.62 1.47 5.15
N ARG A 77 -10.09 0.38 4.58
CA ARG A 77 -9.06 -0.48 5.21
C ARG A 77 -7.81 0.29 5.65
N LEU A 78 -7.51 1.43 5.01
CA LEU A 78 -6.38 2.28 5.40
C LEU A 78 -6.73 3.23 6.56
N LYS A 79 -7.99 3.70 6.66
CA LYS A 79 -8.41 4.65 7.71
C LYS A 79 -8.21 4.10 9.11
N GLN A 80 -8.52 2.82 9.31
CA GLN A 80 -8.29 2.12 10.59
C GLN A 80 -6.81 2.17 11.02
N CYS A 81 -5.88 2.05 10.06
CA CYS A 81 -4.45 2.17 10.32
C CYS A 81 -4.03 3.63 10.60
N LEU A 82 -4.58 4.60 9.86
CA LEU A 82 -4.25 6.02 10.04
C LEU A 82 -4.62 6.54 11.44
N TYR A 83 -5.79 6.17 11.96
CA TYR A 83 -6.17 6.56 13.33
C TYR A 83 -5.15 6.05 14.36
N SER A 84 -4.77 4.78 14.29
CA SER A 84 -3.75 4.21 15.19
C SER A 84 -2.42 4.98 15.12
N ILE A 85 -1.98 5.34 13.90
CA ILE A 85 -0.78 6.15 13.68
C ILE A 85 -0.91 7.52 14.35
N ILE A 86 -1.98 8.27 14.08
CA ILE A 86 -2.21 9.61 14.62
C ILE A 86 -2.29 9.58 16.16
N TYR A 87 -2.97 8.60 16.74
CA TYR A 87 -3.07 8.46 18.20
C TYR A 87 -1.72 8.08 18.84
N GLN A 88 -0.89 7.27 18.17
CA GLN A 88 0.48 7.01 18.63
C GLN A 88 1.35 8.28 18.59
N TYR A 89 1.16 9.16 17.60
CA TYR A 89 1.84 10.46 17.54
C TYR A 89 1.43 11.40 18.68
N ASN A 90 0.14 11.44 19.02
CA ASN A 90 -0.37 12.32 20.07
C ASN A 90 -0.09 11.79 21.49
N GLY A 91 0.17 10.49 21.66
CA GLY A 91 0.23 9.83 22.96
C GLY A 91 1.63 9.55 23.55
N TYR A 92 2.73 9.64 22.79
CA TYR A 92 4.06 9.26 23.29
C TYR A 92 5.18 10.18 22.80
N GLY A 93 5.93 10.73 23.76
CA GLY A 93 7.03 11.67 23.54
C GLY A 93 8.11 11.21 22.55
N LEU A 94 8.83 12.20 22.01
CA LEU A 94 9.82 12.25 20.92
C LEU A 94 10.88 11.12 20.75
N LYS A 95 10.87 10.03 21.51
CA LYS A 95 11.99 9.07 21.60
C LYS A 95 11.83 7.74 20.85
N ARG A 96 10.76 7.50 20.09
CA ARG A 96 10.68 6.33 19.18
C ARG A 96 10.16 6.71 17.80
N ARG A 97 11.08 6.92 16.84
CA ARG A 97 10.84 7.49 15.50
C ARG A 97 10.54 6.45 14.41
N LYS A 98 9.96 5.30 14.74
CA LYS A 98 9.61 4.29 13.71
C LYS A 98 8.27 3.65 14.05
N LEU A 99 7.32 3.71 13.11
CA LEU A 99 6.13 2.88 13.17
C LEU A 99 6.57 1.42 13.05
N LEU A 100 6.25 0.62 14.07
CA LEU A 100 6.37 -0.82 13.99
C LEU A 100 5.15 -1.33 13.22
N TYR A 101 5.36 -1.81 12.00
CA TYR A 101 4.31 -2.51 11.25
C TYR A 101 4.11 -3.86 11.92
N GLN A 102 2.90 -4.10 12.44
CA GLN A 102 2.52 -5.35 13.10
C GLN A 102 2.32 -6.48 12.07
N GLU A 103 3.36 -6.79 11.29
CA GLU A 103 3.46 -7.99 10.43
C GLU A 103 4.80 -8.73 10.64
N GLU A 104 5.74 -8.21 11.45
CA GLU A 104 7.02 -8.88 11.75
C GLU A 104 6.92 -10.08 12.73
N ASN A 105 5.71 -10.48 13.16
CA ASN A 105 5.49 -11.64 14.04
C ASN A 105 4.98 -12.91 13.32
N VAL A 106 5.00 -12.98 11.97
CA VAL A 106 4.54 -14.18 11.23
C VAL A 106 5.69 -14.88 10.49
N VAL A 107 6.92 -14.77 10.99
CA VAL A 107 8.05 -15.58 10.48
C VAL A 107 8.72 -16.34 11.61
N GLN A 108 7.96 -17.07 12.43
CA GLN A 108 8.48 -18.16 13.27
C GLN A 108 7.39 -19.19 13.56
N GLU A 109 6.93 -19.94 12.56
CA GLU A 109 6.58 -21.35 12.77
C GLU A 109 6.39 -22.09 11.44
N GLN A 110 6.91 -23.31 11.38
CA GLN A 110 6.81 -24.30 10.31
C GLN A 110 7.86 -24.22 9.20
N GLN A 111 9.10 -24.60 9.55
CA GLN A 111 9.77 -25.73 8.90
C GLN A 111 10.94 -26.23 9.77
N LYS A 112 10.72 -27.35 10.47
CA LYS A 112 11.80 -28.24 10.93
C LYS A 112 11.38 -29.69 10.60
N PRO A 113 12.27 -30.51 10.01
CA PRO A 113 11.93 -31.81 9.44
C PRO A 113 11.50 -32.84 10.50
N GLN A 114 10.45 -33.61 10.19
CA GLN A 114 10.12 -34.82 10.92
C GLN A 114 11.13 -35.92 10.55
N ALA A 115 11.91 -36.36 11.53
CA ALA A 115 12.70 -37.57 11.45
C ALA A 115 11.78 -38.78 11.65
N THR A 116 11.69 -39.65 10.66
CA THR A 116 11.14 -41.00 10.81
C THR A 116 12.11 -41.85 11.62
N LYS A 117 11.64 -42.40 12.75
CA LYS A 117 12.22 -43.55 13.44
C LYS A 117 11.21 -44.69 13.31
N GLY A 118 11.66 -45.85 12.86
CA GLY A 118 10.88 -47.07 12.67
C GLY A 118 11.38 -47.84 11.47
#